data_AF-V7PCB4-F1
#
_entry.id   AF-V7PCB4-F1
#
_cell.length_a   1.000
_cell.length_b   1.000
_cell.length_c   1.000
_cell.angle_alpha   90.00
_cell.angle_beta   90.00
_cell.angle_gamma   90.00
#
_symmetry.space_group_name_H-M   'P 1'
#
loop_
_entity.id
_entity.type
_entity.pdbx_description
1 polymer ?
#
loop_
_entity_poly.entity_id
_entity_poly.type
_entity_poly.pdbx_seq_one_letter_code
_entity_poly.pdbx_strand_id
1 'polypeptide(L)'
;MRKIIFLIVIVLSFLGLIQNKGRTPNRNSKIKRLPVIKDSTQLISIIDKTPTKQYITYVYHSSICSYCSLITDALKDNEHVKMININEDSKLEDLIKTDKPIVVILKNINKEESVERSKFYYELQKKGGKVRVPALEIDNHIMYESKEILAFYKHLLSKFEN
;
A
#
# COMPACT_ATOMS: atom_id res chain seq x y z
N MET A 1 -61.42 -16.68 -9.35
CA MET A 1 -60.34 -15.72 -9.68
C MET A 1 -58.98 -16.01 -9.02
N ARG A 2 -58.88 -16.59 -7.81
CA ARG A 2 -57.58 -16.91 -7.17
C ARG A 2 -56.72 -17.97 -7.89
N LYS A 3 -57.34 -18.93 -8.61
CA LYS A 3 -56.61 -19.99 -9.33
C LYS A 3 -55.92 -19.50 -10.62
N ILE A 4 -56.42 -18.42 -11.24
CA ILE A 4 -55.86 -17.85 -12.48
C ILE A 4 -54.56 -17.08 -12.19
N ILE A 5 -54.50 -16.40 -11.03
CA ILE A 5 -53.31 -15.63 -10.61
C ILE A 5 -52.11 -16.56 -10.38
N PHE A 6 -52.34 -17.75 -9.82
CA PHE A 6 -51.26 -18.74 -9.59
C PHE A 6 -50.67 -19.29 -10.89
N LEU A 7 -51.49 -19.49 -11.93
CA LEU A 7 -51.02 -19.94 -13.24
C LEU A 7 -50.16 -18.88 -13.95
N ILE A 8 -50.50 -17.59 -13.80
CA ILE A 8 -49.72 -16.49 -14.40
C ILE A 8 -48.32 -16.37 -13.76
N VAL A 9 -48.21 -16.54 -12.44
CA VAL A 9 -46.91 -16.50 -11.73
C VAL A 9 -46.00 -17.65 -12.13
N ILE A 10 -46.56 -18.83 -12.36
CA ILE A 10 -45.79 -20.02 -12.79
C ILE A 10 -45.29 -19.84 -14.23
N VAL A 11 -46.13 -19.35 -15.15
CA VAL A 11 -45.72 -19.10 -16.54
C VAL A 11 -44.63 -18.01 -16.63
N LEU A 12 -44.72 -16.95 -15.83
CA LEU A 12 -43.69 -15.89 -15.78
C LEU A 12 -42.34 -16.38 -15.24
N SER A 13 -42.33 -17.44 -14.43
CA SER A 13 -41.11 -18.06 -13.91
C SER A 13 -40.39 -18.92 -14.96
N PHE A 14 -41.12 -19.56 -15.88
CA PHE A 14 -40.54 -20.34 -16.99
C PHE A 14 -40.15 -19.50 -18.22
N LEU A 15 -40.71 -18.30 -18.39
CA LEU A 15 -40.33 -17.35 -19.44
C LEU A 15 -39.06 -16.54 -19.15
N GLY A 16 -38.38 -16.77 -18.01
CA GLY A 16 -37.11 -16.11 -17.69
C GLY A 16 -37.19 -14.59 -17.51
N LEU A 17 -38.39 -14.04 -17.32
CA LEU A 17 -38.64 -12.59 -17.19
C LEU A 17 -38.39 -12.04 -15.79
N ILE A 18 -38.06 -12.89 -14.81
CA ILE A 18 -37.60 -12.47 -13.48
C ILE A 18 -36.10 -12.77 -13.38
N GLN A 19 -35.30 -12.13 -14.24
CA GLN A 19 -33.89 -11.92 -13.92
C GLN A 19 -33.81 -10.85 -12.84
N ASN A 20 -33.78 -11.28 -11.59
CA ASN A 20 -33.28 -10.45 -10.50
C ASN A 20 -31.77 -10.28 -10.72
N LYS A 21 -31.39 -9.42 -11.66
CA LYS A 21 -30.03 -8.92 -11.83
C LYS A 21 -29.78 -7.95 -10.68
N GLY A 22 -29.61 -8.51 -9.49
CA GLY A 22 -28.72 -7.94 -8.49
C GLY A 22 -27.33 -7.92 -9.08
N ARG A 23 -27.09 -7.00 -10.02
CA ARG A 23 -25.75 -6.53 -10.35
C ARG A 23 -25.26 -5.90 -9.06
N THR A 24 -24.55 -6.67 -8.25
CA THR A 24 -23.54 -6.10 -7.38
C THR A 24 -22.74 -5.15 -8.26
N PRO A 25 -22.72 -3.83 -7.99
CA PRO A 25 -21.81 -2.98 -8.69
C PRO A 25 -20.44 -3.52 -8.32
N ASN A 26 -19.74 -4.07 -9.31
CA ASN A 26 -18.32 -4.34 -9.20
C ASN A 26 -17.69 -2.98 -8.94
N ARG A 27 -17.59 -2.59 -7.66
CA ARG A 27 -16.85 -1.43 -7.21
C ARG A 27 -15.41 -1.79 -7.51
N ASN A 28 -15.01 -1.58 -8.76
CA ASN A 28 -13.64 -1.39 -9.14
C ASN A 28 -13.15 -0.25 -8.25
N SER A 29 -12.58 -0.57 -7.10
CA SER A 29 -11.93 0.41 -6.25
C SER A 29 -10.78 0.93 -7.11
N LYS A 30 -11.00 2.06 -7.76
CA LYS A 30 -9.95 2.76 -8.47
C LYS A 30 -8.96 3.17 -7.39
N ILE A 31 -7.90 2.36 -7.19
CA ILE A 31 -6.79 2.71 -6.30
C ILE A 31 -6.38 4.13 -6.68
N LYS A 32 -6.52 5.04 -5.71
CA LYS A 32 -6.34 6.48 -5.89
C LYS A 32 -4.85 6.76 -6.07
N ARG A 33 -4.52 7.64 -7.02
CA ARG A 33 -3.17 8.16 -7.17
C ARG A 33 -2.82 9.02 -5.95
N LEU A 34 -1.66 8.79 -5.37
CA LEU A 34 -1.16 9.52 -4.21
C LEU A 34 -0.39 10.78 -4.66
N PRO A 35 -0.49 11.89 -3.93
CA PRO A 35 0.39 13.05 -4.12
C PRO A 35 1.87 12.64 -3.98
N VAL A 36 2.68 13.08 -4.95
CA VAL A 36 4.13 12.87 -4.94
C VAL A 36 4.80 14.05 -4.26
N ILE A 37 5.51 13.81 -3.17
CA ILE A 37 6.33 14.79 -2.47
C ILE A 37 7.78 14.64 -2.94
N LYS A 38 8.40 15.77 -3.29
CA LYS A 38 9.78 15.82 -3.78
C LYS A 38 10.81 16.16 -2.71
N ASP A 39 10.35 16.70 -1.58
CA ASP A 39 11.19 17.32 -0.56
C ASP A 39 10.81 16.80 0.84
N SER A 40 11.80 16.40 1.62
CA SER A 40 11.62 15.81 2.94
C SER A 40 11.02 16.80 3.95
N THR A 41 11.34 18.08 3.88
CA THR A 41 10.80 19.10 4.79
C THR A 41 9.29 19.25 4.62
N GLN A 42 8.79 19.16 3.38
CA GLN A 42 7.37 19.15 3.10
C GLN A 42 6.68 17.93 3.75
N LEU A 43 7.24 16.73 3.58
CA LEU A 43 6.69 15.52 4.18
C LEU A 43 6.72 15.59 5.71
N ILE A 44 7.85 16.00 6.30
CA ILE A 44 8.02 16.19 7.74
C ILE A 44 6.95 17.13 8.29
N SER A 45 6.72 18.28 7.65
CA SER A 45 5.72 19.25 8.08
C SER A 45 4.28 18.73 8.08
N ILE A 46 3.99 17.70 7.27
CA ILE A 46 2.68 17.03 7.21
C ILE A 46 2.59 16.00 8.34
N ILE A 47 3.62 15.17 8.47
CA ILE A 47 3.67 14.08 9.45
C ILE A 47 3.70 14.61 10.88
N ASP A 48 4.45 15.67 11.15
CA ASP A 48 4.58 16.23 12.50
C ASP A 48 3.31 16.94 13.00
N LYS A 49 2.37 17.28 12.11
CA LYS A 49 1.08 17.87 12.52
C LYS A 49 0.17 16.87 13.21
N THR A 50 0.37 15.58 13.00
CA THR A 50 -0.48 14.53 13.56
C THR A 50 0.36 13.69 14.50
N PRO A 51 0.20 13.83 15.83
CA PRO A 51 0.94 13.01 16.78
C PRO A 51 0.53 11.54 16.61
N THR A 52 1.47 10.73 16.14
CA THR A 52 1.27 9.31 15.87
C THR A 52 2.13 8.48 16.81
N LYS A 53 1.52 7.50 17.48
CA LYS A 53 2.22 6.58 18.41
C LYS A 53 3.20 5.65 17.68
N GLN A 54 2.90 5.30 16.43
CA GLN A 54 3.71 4.41 15.60
C GLN A 54 3.65 4.82 14.14
N TYR A 55 4.80 5.09 13.52
CA TYR A 55 4.90 5.42 12.10
C TYR A 55 4.98 4.14 11.28
N ILE A 56 4.01 3.92 10.39
CA ILE A 56 4.01 2.79 9.47
C ILE A 56 4.35 3.31 8.08
N THR A 57 5.47 2.86 7.55
CA THR A 57 5.97 3.25 6.23
C THR A 57 6.03 2.04 5.31
N TYR A 58 5.77 2.26 4.02
CA TYR A 58 5.95 1.23 3.00
C TYR A 58 7.11 1.65 2.09
N VAL A 59 8.14 0.82 2.01
CA VAL A 59 9.28 1.06 1.14
C VAL A 59 9.25 0.07 0.00
N TYR A 60 8.96 0.58 -1.20
CA TYR A 60 9.09 -0.20 -2.43
C TYR A 60 10.56 -0.26 -2.81
N HIS A 61 11.06 -1.49 -2.95
CA HIS A 61 12.47 -1.74 -3.24
C HIS A 61 12.63 -2.87 -4.25
N SER A 62 13.87 -3.02 -4.74
CA SER A 62 14.29 -4.03 -5.71
C SER A 62 15.68 -4.50 -5.31
N SER A 63 15.98 -5.79 -5.42
CA SER A 63 17.32 -6.36 -5.20
C SER A 63 18.40 -5.72 -6.08
N ILE A 64 18.07 -5.36 -7.33
CA ILE A 64 19.01 -4.72 -8.27
C ILE A 64 19.13 -3.18 -8.09
N CYS A 65 18.46 -2.60 -7.09
CA CYS A 65 18.46 -1.15 -6.85
C CYS A 65 19.50 -0.76 -5.81
N SER A 66 20.64 -0.22 -6.25
CA SER A 66 21.73 0.20 -5.35
C SER A 66 21.31 1.25 -4.32
N TYR A 67 20.47 2.21 -4.71
CA TYR A 67 19.95 3.24 -3.79
C TYR A 67 18.95 2.71 -2.77
N CYS A 68 18.36 1.54 -3.00
CA CYS A 68 17.45 0.92 -2.05
C CYS A 68 18.23 0.36 -0.85
N SER A 69 19.43 -0.17 -1.08
CA SER A 69 20.32 -0.64 -0.02
C SER A 69 20.67 0.46 0.97
N LEU A 70 20.88 1.70 0.51
CA LEU A 70 21.18 2.83 1.39
C LEU A 70 20.10 3.07 2.46
N ILE A 71 18.83 2.94 2.08
CA ILE A 71 17.70 3.13 2.99
C ILE A 71 17.59 1.95 3.94
N THR A 72 17.68 0.72 3.42
CA THR A 72 17.57 -0.48 4.27
C THR A 72 18.74 -0.58 5.25
N ASP A 73 19.96 -0.26 4.82
CA ASP A 73 21.15 -0.32 5.67
C ASP A 73 21.13 0.73 6.77
N ALA A 74 20.55 1.91 6.52
CA ALA A 74 20.39 2.94 7.54
C ALA A 74 19.36 2.56 8.63
N LEU A 75 18.52 1.57 8.40
CA LEU A 75 17.37 1.25 9.25
C LEU A 75 17.45 -0.13 9.93
N LYS A 76 18.15 -1.10 9.33
CA LYS A 76 18.09 -2.53 9.71
C LYS A 76 18.55 -2.86 11.14
N ASP A 77 19.45 -2.07 11.70
CA ASP A 77 20.03 -2.31 13.03
C ASP A 77 19.59 -1.26 14.07
N ASN A 78 18.63 -0.37 13.73
CA ASN A 78 18.16 0.66 14.65
C ASN A 78 17.13 0.08 15.64
N GLU A 79 17.31 0.35 16.93
CA GLU A 79 16.47 -0.21 17.99
C GLU A 79 15.02 0.27 17.97
N HIS A 80 14.72 1.41 17.33
CA HIS A 80 13.38 1.97 17.22
C HIS A 80 12.63 1.50 15.97
N VAL A 81 13.29 0.72 15.10
CA VAL A 81 12.75 0.32 13.81
C VAL A 81 12.46 -1.17 13.77
N LYS A 82 11.25 -1.54 13.32
CA LYS A 82 10.92 -2.89 12.89
C LYS A 82 10.82 -2.93 11.37
N MET A 83 11.79 -3.57 10.73
CA MET A 83 11.70 -3.89 9.30
C MET A 83 10.96 -5.21 9.10
N ILE A 84 10.02 -5.22 8.15
CA ILE A 84 9.18 -6.37 7.82
C ILE A 84 9.21 -6.55 6.32
N ASN A 85 9.76 -7.68 5.87
CA ASN A 85 9.69 -8.07 4.47
C ASN A 85 8.37 -8.79 4.23
N ILE A 86 7.56 -8.29 3.28
CA ILE A 86 6.27 -8.87 2.96
C ILE A 86 6.27 -9.50 1.58
N ASN A 87 5.63 -10.66 1.51
CA ASN A 87 5.33 -11.31 0.25
C ASN A 87 3.94 -10.86 -0.23
N GLU A 88 3.61 -11.11 -1.50
CA GLU A 88 2.34 -10.65 -2.10
C GLU A 88 1.09 -11.22 -1.41
N ASP A 89 1.24 -12.37 -0.73
CA ASP A 89 0.18 -13.11 -0.03
C ASP A 89 0.10 -12.80 1.47
N SER A 90 0.97 -11.93 1.99
CA SER A 90 0.98 -11.60 3.42
C SER A 90 -0.26 -10.77 3.81
N LYS A 91 -0.95 -11.17 4.89
CA LYS A 91 -2.04 -10.38 5.48
C LYS A 91 -1.47 -9.23 6.31
N LEU A 92 -1.84 -8.01 5.97
CA LEU A 92 -1.30 -6.79 6.60
C LEU A 92 -1.65 -6.69 8.09
N GLU A 93 -2.83 -7.19 8.49
CA GLU A 93 -3.32 -7.10 9.87
C GLU A 93 -2.49 -7.92 10.87
N ASP A 94 -1.77 -8.95 10.41
CA ASP A 94 -0.92 -9.78 11.26
C ASP A 94 0.50 -9.21 11.45
N LEU A 95 0.89 -8.24 10.61
CA LEU A 95 2.27 -7.76 10.51
C LEU A 95 2.59 -6.57 11.43
N ILE A 96 1.59 -5.86 11.96
CA ILE A 96 1.80 -4.60 12.69
C ILE A 96 1.85 -4.80 14.23
N LYS A 97 1.84 -6.05 14.72
CA LYS A 97 1.98 -6.36 16.15
C LYS A 97 3.42 -6.16 16.63
N THR A 98 3.83 -4.91 16.83
CA THR A 98 5.15 -4.53 17.35
C THR A 98 5.05 -3.32 18.26
N ASP A 99 5.90 -3.31 19.28
CA ASP A 99 6.13 -2.21 20.22
C ASP A 99 7.06 -1.12 19.64
N LYS A 100 7.71 -1.38 18.50
CA LYS A 100 8.62 -0.44 17.87
C LYS A 100 7.85 0.78 17.33
N PRO A 101 8.35 2.02 17.58
CA PRO A 101 7.66 3.22 17.15
C PRO A 101 7.73 3.46 15.63
N ILE A 102 8.67 2.81 14.92
CA ILE A 102 8.77 2.90 13.46
C ILE A 102 8.66 1.49 12.87
N VAL A 103 7.72 1.29 11.95
CA VAL A 103 7.53 0.05 11.21
C VAL A 103 7.75 0.32 9.73
N VAL A 104 8.66 -0.45 9.13
CA VAL A 104 9.04 -0.33 7.72
C VAL A 104 8.65 -1.61 7.00
N ILE A 105 7.61 -1.53 6.18
CA ILE A 105 7.10 -2.63 5.39
C ILE A 105 7.78 -2.60 4.02
N LEU A 106 8.68 -3.54 3.79
CA LEU A 106 9.41 -3.68 2.54
C LEU A 106 8.55 -4.40 1.51
N LYS A 107 8.28 -3.71 0.39
CA LYS A 107 7.54 -4.21 -0.76
C LYS A 107 8.49 -4.47 -1.92
N ASN A 108 8.83 -5.72 -2.14
CA ASN A 108 9.72 -6.09 -3.24
C ASN A 108 9.00 -6.02 -4.59
N ILE A 109 9.42 -5.10 -5.47
CA ILE A 109 8.88 -5.04 -6.84
C ILE A 109 9.51 -6.07 -7.77
N ASN A 110 10.55 -6.78 -7.30
CA ASN A 110 11.18 -7.87 -8.02
C ASN A 110 10.50 -9.19 -7.67
N LYS A 111 10.25 -9.96 -8.72
CA LYS A 111 9.83 -11.35 -8.70
C LYS A 111 10.83 -12.04 -9.61
N GLU A 112 12.04 -12.29 -9.10
CA GLU A 112 13.16 -12.70 -9.96
C GLU A 112 12.76 -13.92 -10.83
N GLU A 113 13.03 -13.81 -12.14
CA GLU A 113 12.76 -14.78 -13.22
C GLU A 113 11.31 -15.05 -13.65
N SER A 114 10.42 -14.05 -13.67
CA SER A 114 9.08 -14.26 -14.26
C SER A 114 8.70 -13.26 -15.35
N VAL A 115 7.99 -13.75 -16.37
CA VAL A 115 7.34 -12.95 -17.42
C VAL A 115 6.37 -11.93 -16.80
N GLU A 116 5.90 -12.19 -15.58
CA GLU A 116 4.93 -11.36 -14.87
C GLU A 116 5.60 -10.42 -13.84
N ARG A 117 5.15 -9.17 -13.81
CA ARG A 117 5.60 -8.19 -12.80
C ARG A 117 4.94 -8.47 -11.44
N SER A 118 5.62 -8.11 -10.35
CA SER A 118 5.08 -8.27 -8.99
C SER A 118 3.81 -7.44 -8.78
N LYS A 119 2.93 -7.86 -7.87
CA LYS A 119 1.75 -7.07 -7.47
C LYS A 119 2.13 -5.69 -6.96
N PHE A 120 3.26 -5.57 -6.25
CA PHE A 120 3.77 -4.29 -5.75
C PHE A 120 4.27 -3.37 -6.87
N TYR A 121 4.75 -3.92 -8.00
CA TYR A 121 5.06 -3.13 -9.19
C TYR A 121 3.80 -2.38 -9.69
N TYR A 122 2.69 -3.10 -9.85
CA TYR A 122 1.44 -2.52 -10.32
C TYR A 122 0.81 -1.59 -9.28
N GLU A 123 0.94 -1.93 -7.99
CA GLU A 123 0.53 -1.05 -6.89
C GLU A 123 1.26 0.29 -6.96
N LEU A 124 2.59 0.26 -7.08
CA LEU A 124 3.43 1.46 -7.20
C LEU A 124 3.10 2.26 -8.46
N GLN A 125 2.90 1.58 -9.60
CA GLN A 125 2.50 2.22 -10.85
C GLN A 125 1.16 2.96 -10.69
N LYS A 126 0.18 2.34 -10.02
CA LYS A 126 -1.17 2.91 -9.88
C LYS A 126 -1.23 4.02 -8.84
N LYS A 127 -0.57 3.83 -7.68
CA LYS A 127 -0.52 4.82 -6.60
C LYS A 127 0.38 5.99 -6.96
N GLY A 128 1.62 5.74 -7.36
CA GLY A 128 2.59 6.80 -7.62
C GLY A 128 2.58 7.33 -9.05
N GLY A 129 1.97 6.60 -9.98
CA GLY A 129 1.88 6.97 -11.40
C GLY A 129 3.18 6.78 -12.18
N LYS A 130 4.21 6.19 -11.56
CA LYS A 130 5.45 5.73 -12.18
C LYS A 130 6.06 4.63 -11.33
N VAL A 131 6.84 3.75 -11.96
CA VAL A 131 7.60 2.71 -11.27
C VAL A 131 9.05 3.13 -11.19
N ARG A 132 9.41 3.73 -10.07
CA ARG A 132 10.79 4.09 -9.71
C ARG A 132 11.01 3.68 -8.26
N VAL A 133 12.15 3.07 -7.98
CA VAL A 133 12.56 2.68 -6.63
C VAL A 133 13.92 3.33 -6.29
N PRO A 134 14.22 3.59 -5.01
CA PRO A 134 13.33 3.39 -3.86
C PRO A 134 12.12 4.32 -3.91
N ALA A 135 11.00 3.86 -3.37
CA ALA A 135 9.84 4.72 -3.13
C ALA A 135 9.33 4.52 -1.71
N LEU A 136 9.11 5.63 -1.02
CA LEU A 136 8.52 5.66 0.32
C LEU A 136 7.05 6.07 0.20
N GLU A 137 6.15 5.28 0.78
CA GLU A 137 4.75 5.62 1.01
C GLU A 137 4.48 5.76 2.52
N ILE A 138 3.86 6.87 2.92
CA ILE A 138 3.40 7.15 4.28
C ILE A 138 2.21 8.13 4.24
N ASP A 139 1.19 7.92 5.08
CA ASP A 139 0.03 8.81 5.27
C ASP A 139 -0.56 9.39 3.97
N ASN A 140 -0.78 8.53 2.96
CA ASN A 140 -1.30 8.88 1.63
C ASN A 140 -0.38 9.73 0.74
N HIS A 141 0.93 9.76 1.00
CA HIS A 141 1.91 10.44 0.17
C HIS A 141 2.94 9.45 -0.36
N ILE A 142 3.61 9.80 -1.46
CA ILE A 142 4.73 9.03 -1.97
C ILE A 142 5.95 9.92 -2.26
N MET A 143 7.15 9.42 -1.97
CA MET A 143 8.43 10.07 -2.23
C MET A 143 9.36 9.11 -2.97
N TYR A 144 10.18 9.62 -3.89
CA TYR A 144 11.04 8.80 -4.76
C TYR A 144 12.53 9.13 -4.67
N GLU A 145 12.90 10.29 -4.14
CA GLU A 145 14.30 10.72 -4.11
C GLU A 145 14.99 10.13 -2.89
N SER A 146 15.98 9.26 -3.11
CA SER A 146 16.63 8.47 -2.04
C SER A 146 17.24 9.35 -0.95
N LYS A 147 17.85 10.50 -1.32
CA LYS A 147 18.40 11.47 -0.37
C LYS A 147 17.33 12.07 0.53
N GLU A 148 16.17 12.38 -0.03
CA GLU A 148 15.03 12.94 0.71
C GLU A 148 14.37 11.90 1.59
N ILE A 149 14.25 10.66 1.12
CA ILE A 149 13.76 9.54 1.92
C ILE A 149 14.67 9.32 3.14
N LEU A 150 16.00 9.35 2.94
CA LEU A 150 16.97 9.26 4.04
C LEU A 150 16.86 10.44 5.01
N ALA A 151 16.72 11.66 4.51
CA ALA A 151 16.53 12.84 5.35
C ALA A 151 15.26 12.74 6.21
N PHE A 152 14.16 12.27 5.63
CA PHE A 152 12.92 11.99 6.35
C PHE A 152 13.11 10.95 7.47
N TYR A 153 13.77 9.82 7.19
CA TYR A 153 14.01 8.80 8.22
C TYR A 153 14.93 9.30 9.34
N LYS A 154 15.98 10.08 9.01
CA LYS A 154 16.83 10.72 10.03
C LYS A 154 16.02 11.60 10.97
N HIS A 155 15.09 12.39 10.43
CA HIS A 155 14.17 13.18 11.25
C HIS A 155 13.32 12.28 12.14
N LEU A 156 12.66 11.25 11.59
CA LEU A 156 11.83 10.34 12.38
C LEU A 156 12.61 9.68 13.53
N LEU A 157 13.82 9.21 13.27
CA LEU A 157 14.68 8.57 14.29
C LEU A 157 15.06 9.54 15.40
N SER A 158 15.40 10.79 15.06
CA SER A 158 15.76 11.81 16.05
C SER A 158 14.65 12.13 17.07
N LYS A 159 13.39 11.77 16.78
CA LYS A 159 12.25 11.91 17.71
C LYS A 159 12.26 10.88 18.84
N PHE A 160 13.09 9.84 18.74
CA PHE A 160 13.15 8.73 19.70
C PHE A 160 14.53 8.54 20.33
N GLU A 161 15.57 9.14 19.76
CA GLU A 161 16.94 9.16 20.30
C GLU A 161 17.13 10.22 21.40
N ASN A 162 16.09 11.02 21.71
CA ASN A 162 16.10 12.10 22.72
C ASN A 162 15.11 11.83 23.84
#